data_AF-A0A4Z2B9L8-F1
#
_entry.id   AF-A0A4Z2B9L8-F1
#
_cell.length_a   1.000
_cell.length_b   1.000
_cell.length_c   1.000
_cell.angle_alpha   90.00
_cell.angle_beta   90.00
_cell.angle_gamma   90.00
#
_symmetry.space_group_name_H-M   'P 1'
#
loop_
_entity.id
_entity.type
_entity.pdbx_description
1 polymer ?
#
loop_
_entity_poly.entity_id
_entity_poly.type
_entity_poly.pdbx_seq_one_letter_code
_entity_poly.pdbx_strand_id
1 'polypeptide(L)'
;MATVEDFDHLNSSVPATKIEVTVSCRNLLDMDTFSKSDPVVVLYVQGLGTKEWREFGRTEVIDNTLNPDFVRKFVLDFFFEEKQNLRFDVYNVDTKSSNFSKH
;
A
#
# COMPACT_ATOMS: atom_id res chain seq x y z
N MET A 1 -21.99 2.83 -27.33
CA MET A 1 -21.36 3.91 -26.53
C MET A 1 -22.23 4.06 -25.30
N ALA A 2 -21.94 3.30 -24.24
CA ALA A 2 -22.69 3.34 -22.99
C ALA A 2 -21.97 4.34 -22.09
N THR A 3 -22.70 5.39 -21.71
CA THR A 3 -22.26 6.43 -20.79
C THR A 3 -22.17 5.83 -19.39
N VAL A 4 -21.01 6.03 -18.76
CA VAL A 4 -20.74 5.69 -17.36
C VAL A 4 -21.40 6.78 -16.53
N GLU A 5 -22.67 6.59 -16.19
CA GLU A 5 -23.36 7.40 -15.18
C GLU A 5 -24.11 6.47 -14.22
N ASP A 6 -24.12 6.89 -12.96
CA ASP A 6 -24.88 6.36 -11.82
C ASP A 6 -24.31 5.17 -11.03
N PHE A 7 -23.32 5.47 -10.19
CA PHE A 7 -23.08 4.72 -8.94
C PHE A 7 -23.10 5.62 -7.69
N ASP A 8 -23.80 6.77 -7.72
CA ASP A 8 -23.78 7.70 -6.58
C ASP A 8 -25.04 7.73 -5.70
N HIS A 9 -26.14 7.04 -6.03
CA HIS A 9 -27.45 7.35 -5.41
C HIS A 9 -28.17 6.18 -4.69
N LEU A 10 -27.42 5.39 -3.91
CA LEU A 10 -27.99 4.57 -2.83
C LEU A 10 -26.94 4.38 -1.73
N ASN A 11 -26.91 5.26 -0.75
CA ASN A 11 -26.64 4.83 0.62
C ASN A 11 -27.23 5.88 1.57
N SER A 12 -28.35 5.53 2.20
CA SER A 12 -28.67 5.99 3.56
C SER A 12 -27.37 5.99 4.36
N SER A 13 -26.83 7.18 4.69
CA SER A 13 -25.54 7.41 5.36
C SER A 13 -25.06 6.21 6.18
N VAL A 14 -24.40 5.25 5.52
CA VAL A 14 -23.93 4.06 6.23
C VAL A 14 -22.86 4.60 7.18
N PRO A 15 -23.03 4.43 8.49
CA PRO A 15 -22.13 5.05 9.46
C PRO A 15 -20.71 4.51 9.20
N ALA A 16 -19.83 5.42 8.77
CA ALA A 16 -18.43 5.14 8.53
C ALA A 16 -17.58 5.85 9.58
N THR A 17 -16.58 5.13 10.12
CA THR A 17 -15.58 5.72 11.01
C THR A 17 -14.29 5.91 10.25
N LYS A 18 -13.69 7.10 10.29
CA LYS A 18 -12.36 7.30 9.73
C LYS A 18 -11.30 6.68 10.63
N ILE A 19 -10.53 5.76 10.08
CA ILE A 19 -9.38 5.15 10.77
C ILE A 19 -8.07 5.59 10.11
N GLU A 20 -7.02 5.64 10.91
CA GLU A 20 -5.66 5.88 10.44
C GLU A 20 -4.84 4.60 10.61
N VAL A 21 -4.21 4.15 9.53
CA VAL A 21 -3.34 2.98 9.51
C VAL A 21 -1.91 3.43 9.23
N THR A 22 -1.04 3.19 10.22
CA THR A 22 0.41 3.38 10.13
C THR A 22 1.09 2.05 9.90
N VAL A 23 2.12 2.02 9.06
CA VAL A 23 2.84 0.79 8.72
C VAL A 23 4.31 0.91 9.11
N SER A 24 4.88 -0.18 9.60
CA SER A 24 6.31 -0.36 9.77
C SER A 24 6.68 -1.79 9.42
N CYS A 25 7.91 -2.02 8.97
CA CYS A 25 8.42 -3.37 8.76
C CYS A 25 9.64 -3.60 9.66
N ARG A 26 9.88 -4.86 10.01
CA ARG A 26 11.02 -5.27 10.83
C ARG A 26 11.64 -6.51 10.24
N ASN A 27 12.97 -6.58 10.27
CA ASN A 27 13.76 -7.70 9.77
C ASN A 27 13.34 -8.15 8.36
N LEU A 28 13.18 -7.19 7.44
CA LEU A 28 12.97 -7.51 6.02
C LEU A 28 14.11 -8.39 5.51
N LEU A 29 13.79 -9.28 4.58
CA LEU A 29 14.78 -10.12 3.94
C LEU A 29 15.77 -9.23 3.19
N ASP A 30 17.05 -9.40 3.49
CA ASP A 30 18.11 -8.73 2.74
C ASP A 30 18.25 -9.42 1.38
N MET A 31 17.71 -8.78 0.35
CA MET A 31 17.75 -9.32 -1.02
C MET A 31 19.00 -8.88 -1.79
N ASP A 32 19.80 -7.97 -1.23
CA ASP A 32 20.94 -7.35 -1.90
C ASP A 32 22.27 -7.81 -1.29
N THR A 33 23.24 -8.16 -2.15
CA THR A 33 24.54 -8.72 -1.72
C THR A 33 25.55 -7.63 -1.33
N PHE A 34 25.30 -6.38 -1.71
CA PHE A 34 26.21 -5.24 -1.52
C PHE A 34 25.51 -3.94 -1.03
N SER A 35 24.20 -3.94 -0.82
CA SER A 35 23.40 -2.84 -0.23
C SER A 35 22.26 -3.45 0.60
N LYS A 36 21.51 -2.65 1.37
CA LYS A 36 20.22 -3.11 1.93
C LYS A 36 19.09 -2.69 1.00
N SER A 37 17.91 -3.23 1.24
CA SER A 37 16.67 -2.88 0.54
C SER A 37 16.23 -1.43 0.77
N ASP A 38 15.56 -0.88 -0.23
CA ASP A 38 14.82 0.39 -0.28
C ASP A 38 13.30 0.08 -0.24
N PRO A 39 12.73 -0.31 0.92
CA PRO A 39 11.34 -0.76 1.01
C PRO A 39 10.30 0.33 0.76
N VAL A 40 9.23 -0.06 0.06
CA VAL A 40 7.96 0.67 -0.06
C VAL A 40 6.78 -0.27 0.18
N VAL A 41 5.71 0.22 0.81
CA VAL A 41 4.49 -0.55 1.05
C VAL A 41 3.35 -0.01 0.19
N VAL A 42 2.65 -0.91 -0.49
CA VAL A 42 1.43 -0.61 -1.23
C VAL A 42 0.24 -1.25 -0.53
N LEU A 43 -0.75 -0.43 -0.20
CA LEU A 43 -2.03 -0.90 0.35
C LEU A 43 -3.01 -1.12 -0.80
N TYR A 44 -3.62 -2.29 -0.82
CA TYR A 44 -4.74 -2.65 -1.69
C TYR A 44 -6.00 -2.89 -0.85
N VAL A 45 -7.13 -2.42 -1.36
CA VAL A 45 -8.46 -2.69 -0.82
C VAL A 45 -9.23 -3.60 -1.78
N GLN A 46 -9.95 -4.57 -1.23
CA GLN A 46 -10.82 -5.43 -2.03
C GLN A 46 -12.17 -4.75 -2.30
N GLY A 47 -12.65 -4.75 -3.55
CA GLY A 47 -13.95 -4.18 -3.90
C GLY A 47 -15.11 -4.96 -3.27
N LEU A 48 -16.14 -4.25 -2.79
CA LEU A 48 -17.32 -4.87 -2.19
C LEU A 48 -18.00 -5.84 -3.17
N GLY A 49 -18.24 -7.07 -2.73
CA GLY A 49 -18.88 -8.11 -3.55
C GLY A 49 -18.03 -8.67 -4.71
N THR A 50 -16.82 -8.15 -4.93
CA THR A 50 -15.90 -8.63 -5.98
C THR A 50 -14.61 -9.17 -5.36
N LYS A 51 -13.86 -9.99 -6.10
CA LYS A 51 -12.52 -10.42 -5.68
C LYS A 51 -11.41 -9.50 -6.17
N GLU A 52 -11.78 -8.35 -6.74
CA GLU A 52 -10.84 -7.43 -7.36
C GLU A 52 -10.10 -6.60 -6.30
N TRP A 53 -8.78 -6.53 -6.43
CA TRP A 53 -7.92 -5.71 -5.61
C TRP A 53 -7.67 -4.38 -6.31
N ARG A 54 -7.90 -3.27 -5.61
CA ARG A 54 -7.61 -1.92 -6.10
C ARG A 54 -6.55 -1.28 -5.23
N GLU A 55 -5.57 -0.66 -5.86
CA GLU A 55 -4.54 0.09 -5.15
C GLU A 55 -5.20 1.26 -4.42
N PHE A 56 -5.01 1.32 -3.11
CA PHE A 56 -5.47 2.42 -2.27
C PHE A 56 -4.41 3.52 -2.18
N GLY A 57 -3.14 3.13 -2.04
CA GLY A 57 -2.02 4.05 -2.03
C GLY A 57 -0.70 3.38 -1.68
N ARG A 58 0.38 4.16 -1.74
CA ARG A 58 1.75 3.71 -1.46
C ARG A 58 2.39 4.58 -0.39
N THR A 59 3.24 4.02 0.45
CA THR A 59 4.13 4.79 1.35
C THR A 59 5.23 5.49 0.56
N GLU A 60 6.03 6.30 1.25
CA GLU A 60 7.36 6.68 0.79
C GLU A 60 8.28 5.44 0.68
N VAL A 61 9.33 5.60 -0.12
CA VAL A 61 10.47 4.69 -0.15
C VAL A 61 11.41 5.10 0.98
N ILE A 62 11.93 4.15 1.76
CA ILE A 62 12.95 4.42 2.77
C ILE A 62 14.23 3.70 2.36
N ASP A 63 15.29 4.46 2.11
CA ASP A 63 16.52 3.91 1.57
C ASP A 63 17.31 3.09 2.60
N ASN A 64 17.93 2.01 2.14
CA ASN A 64 18.96 1.24 2.84
C ASN A 64 18.56 0.79 4.27
N THR A 65 17.35 0.22 4.42
CA THR A 65 16.87 -0.27 5.70
C THR A 65 16.05 -1.56 5.60
N LEU A 66 16.29 -2.47 6.54
CA LEU A 66 15.46 -3.68 6.74
C LEU A 66 14.38 -3.47 7.81
N ASN A 67 14.36 -2.29 8.43
CA ASN A 67 13.44 -1.94 9.52
C ASN A 67 12.79 -0.57 9.27
N PRO A 68 12.08 -0.38 8.14
CA PRO A 68 11.47 0.91 7.83
C PRO A 68 10.33 1.26 8.81
N ASP A 69 10.30 2.53 9.20
CA ASP A 69 9.17 3.17 9.87
C ASP A 69 8.59 4.22 8.91
N PHE A 70 7.44 3.91 8.31
CA PHE A 70 6.81 4.80 7.33
C PHE A 70 6.02 5.90 8.04
N VAL A 71 6.26 7.14 7.63
CA VAL A 71 5.57 8.34 8.11
C VAL A 71 4.20 8.48 7.45
N ARG A 72 4.05 8.03 6.20
CA ARG A 72 2.77 8.11 5.50
C ARG A 72 1.72 7.23 6.18
N LYS A 73 0.58 7.85 6.44
CA LYS A 73 -0.61 7.23 7.03
C LYS A 73 -1.65 6.95 5.95
N PHE A 74 -2.29 5.79 6.02
CA PHE A 74 -3.48 5.49 5.21
C PHE A 74 -4.73 5.85 6.00
N VAL A 75 -5.54 6.77 5.48
CA VAL A 75 -6.81 7.16 6.11
C VAL A 75 -7.95 6.50 5.36
N LEU A 76 -8.66 5.58 6.01
CA LEU A 76 -9.70 4.73 5.41
C LEU A 76 -11.05 5.00 6.08
N ASP A 77 -12.13 4.85 5.32
CA ASP A 77 -13.47 4.75 5.88
C ASP A 77 -13.74 3.29 6.30
N PHE A 78 -13.97 3.06 7.60
CA PHE A 78 -14.30 1.77 8.18
C PHE A 78 -15.81 1.64 8.35
N PHE A 79 -16.38 0.56 7.81
CA PHE A 79 -17.79 0.20 7.89
C PHE A 79 -17.95 -1.04 8.77
N PHE A 80 -18.53 -0.88 9.95
CA PHE A 80 -18.64 -1.95 10.95
C PHE A 80 -19.39 -3.20 10.45
N GLU A 81 -20.37 -3.01 9.57
CA GLU A 81 -21.22 -4.07 9.05
C GLU A 81 -20.58 -4.87 7.90
N GLU A 82 -19.41 -4.44 7.42
CA GLU A 82 -18.76 -5.01 6.24
C GLU A 82 -17.41 -5.64 6.54
N LYS A 83 -17.12 -6.77 5.89
CA LYS A 83 -15.78 -7.35 5.89
C LYS A 83 -14.91 -6.63 4.87
N GLN A 84 -14.09 -5.71 5.34
CA GLN A 84 -13.16 -4.94 4.52
C GLN A 84 -11.77 -5.59 4.49
N ASN A 85 -11.44 -6.29 3.41
CA ASN A 85 -10.14 -6.95 3.27
C ASN A 85 -9.07 -5.95 2.81
N LEU A 86 -7.98 -5.87 3.58
CA LEU A 86 -6.79 -5.08 3.28
C LEU A 86 -5.63 -6.01 2.93
N ARG A 87 -4.84 -5.62 1.93
CA ARG A 87 -3.61 -6.32 1.54
C ARG A 87 -2.46 -5.33 1.48
N PHE A 88 -1.36 -5.65 2.17
CA PHE A 88 -0.15 -4.84 2.20
C PHE A 88 0.95 -5.60 1.47
N ASP A 89 1.40 -5.05 0.35
CA ASP A 89 2.51 -5.62 -0.42
C ASP A 89 3.76 -4.75 -0.19
N VAL A 90 4.86 -5.40 0.19
CA VAL A 90 6.16 -4.74 0.37
C VAL A 90 6.99 -4.97 -0.88
N TYR A 91 7.51 -3.90 -1.47
CA TYR A 91 8.41 -3.96 -2.62
C TYR A 91 9.76 -3.38 -2.26
N ASN A 92 10.83 -3.95 -2.83
CA ASN A 92 12.16 -3.35 -2.85
C ASN A 92 12.26 -2.47 -4.09
N VAL A 93 12.51 -1.17 -3.92
CA VAL A 93 12.75 -0.28 -5.06
C VAL A 93 14.25 -0.30 -5.34
N ASP A 94 14.72 -1.32 -6.07
CA ASP A 94 16.15 -1.44 -6.39
C ASP A 94 16.66 -0.17 -7.09
N THR A 95 17.45 0.64 -6.37
CA THR A 95 18.28 1.67 -6.96
C THR A 95 19.42 0.96 -7.69
N LYS A 96 19.19 0.48 -8.92
CA LYS A 96 20.24 -0.17 -9.72
C LYS A 96 21.50 0.69 -9.70
N SER A 97 22.48 0.27 -8.93
CA SER A 97 23.81 0.87 -8.84
C SER A 97 24.46 0.74 -10.21
N SER A 98 24.28 1.78 -11.01
CA SER A 98 25.01 1.97 -12.24
C SER A 98 26.44 2.38 -11.85
N ASN A 99 27.41 1.61 -12.33
CA ASN A 99 28.87 1.82 -12.26
C ASN A 99 29.60 1.21 -11.05
N PHE A 100 29.91 -0.08 -11.13
CA PHE A 100 31.31 -0.45 -10.92
C PHE A 100 32.03 -0.27 -12.24
N SER A 101 32.72 0.87 -12.35
CA SER A 101 33.64 1.21 -13.41
C SER A 101 34.57 0.04 -13.72
N LYS A 102 34.82 -0.15 -15.02
CA LYS A 102 35.98 -0.86 -15.56
C LYS A 102 37.23 -0.62 -14.69
N HIS A 103 37.85 -1.68 -14.19
CA HIS A 103 39.29 -1.76 -14.08
C HIS A 103 39.74 -3.22 -14.12
#